data_AF-A0A317YQG7-F1
#
_entry.id   AF-A0A317YQG7-F1
#
_cell.length_a   1.000
_cell.length_b   1.000
_cell.length_c   1.000
_cell.angle_alpha   90.00
_cell.angle_beta   90.00
_cell.angle_gamma   90.00
#
_symmetry.space_group_name_H-M   'P 1'
#
loop_
_entity.id
_entity.type
_entity.pdbx_description
1 polymer ?
#
loop_
_entity_poly.entity_id
_entity_poly.type
_entity_poly.pdbx_seq_one_letter_code
_entity_poly.pdbx_strand_id
1 'polypeptide(L)'
;MMGNKKRFMNRMLGFVQGRDEREEQLINEKMKYLFLSSFWILLLFLFISLAVDAYQNTLSVGTILILVLALFNAVSVLITLKKSDVYKEVVYSEEAYHAVLKKIRFQSIFASVLFLVMSLLINILFAFLSHQRLNFAEVNFLGWLTGSVLFGITSYYYAKSKITIEK
;
A
#
# COMPACT_ATOMS: atom_id res chain seq x y z
N MET A 1 35.26 1.47 -1.17
CA MET A 1 34.67 0.83 0.04
C MET A 1 33.17 0.62 -0.23
N MET A 2 32.69 -0.62 -0.29
CA MET A 2 31.28 -0.92 -0.61
C MET A 2 30.42 -0.63 0.63
N GLY A 3 29.40 0.23 0.53
CA GLY A 3 28.54 0.57 1.67
C GLY A 3 27.79 -0.64 2.24
N ASN A 4 27.50 -0.64 3.55
CA ASN A 4 26.89 -1.77 4.28
C ASN A 4 25.63 -2.32 3.61
N LYS A 5 24.78 -1.45 3.04
CA LYS A 5 23.57 -1.84 2.28
C LYS A 5 23.89 -2.69 1.04
N LYS A 6 24.90 -2.29 0.27
CA LYS A 6 25.32 -2.95 -0.98
C LYS A 6 25.97 -4.31 -0.69
N ARG A 7 26.76 -4.40 0.39
CA ARG A 7 27.30 -5.69 0.88
C ARG A 7 26.20 -6.66 1.32
N PHE A 8 25.20 -6.18 2.06
CA PHE A 8 24.07 -7.00 2.47
C PHE A 8 23.28 -7.52 1.26
N MET A 9 22.92 -6.64 0.33
CA MET A 9 22.18 -7.00 -0.89
C MET A 9 22.93 -8.04 -1.73
N ASN A 10 24.22 -7.85 -1.97
CA ASN A 10 25.02 -8.80 -2.73
C ASN A 10 25.10 -10.17 -2.06
N ARG A 11 25.18 -10.22 -0.72
CA ARG A 11 25.16 -11.48 0.02
C ARG A 11 23.81 -12.19 -0.11
N MET A 12 22.70 -11.47 0.01
CA MET A 12 21.35 -12.04 -0.08
C MET A 12 21.04 -12.52 -1.50
N LEU A 13 21.56 -11.85 -2.53
CA LEU A 13 21.36 -12.20 -3.94
C LEU A 13 22.42 -13.16 -4.48
N GLY A 14 23.39 -13.58 -3.67
CA GLY A 14 24.42 -14.55 -4.06
C GLY A 14 25.49 -14.02 -5.02
N PHE A 15 25.68 -12.70 -5.11
CA PHE A 15 26.68 -12.12 -6.00
C PHE A 15 28.08 -12.18 -5.39
N VAL A 16 29.01 -12.80 -6.12
CA VAL A 16 30.43 -12.92 -5.73
C VAL A 16 31.20 -11.62 -6.02
N GLN A 17 30.83 -10.89 -7.07
CA GLN A 17 31.47 -9.64 -7.48
C GLN A 17 30.49 -8.46 -7.45
N GLY A 18 31.03 -7.24 -7.35
CA GLY A 18 30.24 -6.01 -7.51
C GLY A 18 29.46 -5.99 -8.82
N ARG A 19 28.28 -5.38 -8.78
CA ARG A 19 27.45 -5.12 -9.96
C ARG A 19 27.75 -3.71 -10.44
N ASP A 20 27.77 -3.52 -11.76
CA ASP A 20 27.87 -2.18 -12.35
C ASP A 20 26.55 -1.41 -12.19
N GLU A 21 26.53 -0.11 -12.53
CA GLU A 21 25.33 0.72 -12.34
C GLU A 21 24.12 0.22 -13.13
N ARG A 22 24.35 -0.34 -14.33
CA ARG A 22 23.29 -0.85 -15.20
C ARG A 22 22.68 -2.12 -14.63
N GLU A 23 23.52 -3.04 -14.17
CA GLU A 23 23.11 -4.27 -13.48
C GLU A 23 22.34 -3.94 -12.18
N GLU A 24 22.82 -2.97 -11.40
CA GLU A 24 22.14 -2.53 -10.17
C GLU A 24 20.77 -1.94 -10.45
N GLN A 25 20.63 -1.14 -11.50
CA GLN A 25 19.35 -0.59 -11.89
C GLN A 25 18.36 -1.70 -12.29
N LEU A 26 18.82 -2.69 -13.07
CA LEU A 26 17.99 -3.81 -13.50
C LEU A 26 17.56 -4.69 -12.32
N ILE A 27 18.46 -4.98 -11.38
CA ILE A 27 18.15 -5.71 -10.15
C ILE A 27 17.11 -4.94 -9.34
N ASN A 28 17.32 -3.64 -9.10
CA ASN A 28 16.41 -2.80 -8.33
C ASN A 28 15.02 -2.73 -8.98
N GLU A 29 14.95 -2.65 -10.31
CA GLU A 29 13.69 -2.66 -11.04
C GLU A 29 12.92 -3.97 -10.80
N LYS A 30 13.57 -5.13 -10.99
CA LYS A 30 12.94 -6.44 -10.78
C LYS A 30 12.53 -6.64 -9.32
N MET A 31 13.38 -6.25 -8.37
CA MET A 31 13.08 -6.31 -6.94
C MET A 31 11.89 -5.41 -6.56
N LYS A 32 11.75 -4.23 -7.17
CA LYS A 32 10.59 -3.36 -6.97
C LYS A 32 9.30 -4.05 -7.39
N TYR A 33 9.29 -4.66 -8.58
CA TYR A 33 8.11 -5.38 -9.06
C TYR A 33 7.75 -6.58 -8.18
N LEU A 34 8.74 -7.38 -7.77
CA LEU A 34 8.54 -8.51 -6.87
C LEU A 34 8.06 -8.09 -5.48
N PHE A 35 8.59 -6.99 -4.94
CA PHE A 35 8.12 -6.42 -3.68
C PHE A 35 6.66 -5.97 -3.79
N LEU A 36 6.29 -5.24 -4.84
CA LEU A 36 4.92 -4.78 -5.04
C LEU A 36 3.96 -5.95 -5.21
N SER A 37 4.31 -6.96 -6.02
CA SER A 37 3.45 -8.12 -6.22
C SER A 37 3.30 -8.96 -4.94
N SER A 38 4.41 -9.22 -4.22
CA SER A 38 4.36 -9.95 -2.95
C SER A 38 3.58 -9.19 -1.87
N PHE A 39 3.65 -7.86 -1.84
CA PHE A 39 2.83 -7.05 -0.93
C PHE A 39 1.33 -7.20 -1.23
N TRP A 40 0.92 -7.20 -2.49
CA TRP A 40 -0.49 -7.45 -2.85
C TRP A 40 -0.95 -8.86 -2.50
N ILE A 41 -0.08 -9.87 -2.67
CA ILE A 41 -0.36 -11.25 -2.24
C ILE A 41 -0.47 -11.33 -0.71
N LEU A 42 0.40 -10.62 0.03
CA LEU A 42 0.33 -10.55 1.50
C LEU A 42 -1.00 -9.96 1.96
N LEU A 43 -1.47 -8.89 1.32
CA LEU A 43 -2.80 -8.32 1.59
C LEU A 43 -3.91 -9.33 1.29
N LEU A 44 -3.84 -10.05 0.16
CA LEU A 44 -4.80 -11.11 -0.15
C LEU A 44 -4.85 -12.20 0.92
N PHE A 45 -3.69 -12.66 1.42
CA PHE A 45 -3.63 -13.62 2.51
C PHE A 45 -4.18 -13.06 3.81
N LEU A 46 -3.95 -11.78 4.12
CA LEU A 46 -4.57 -11.12 5.26
C LEU A 46 -6.10 -11.16 5.16
N PHE A 47 -6.67 -10.86 3.98
CA PHE A 47 -8.12 -10.92 3.76
C PHE A 47 -8.69 -12.33 3.96
N ILE A 48 -8.04 -13.33 3.38
CA ILE A 48 -8.47 -14.73 3.52
C ILE A 48 -8.39 -15.17 4.98
N SER A 49 -7.29 -14.87 5.66
CA SER A 49 -7.08 -15.22 7.07
C SER A 49 -8.14 -14.57 7.96
N LEU A 50 -8.43 -13.28 7.76
CA LEU A 50 -9.48 -12.57 8.49
C LEU A 50 -10.88 -13.11 8.20
N ALA A 51 -11.17 -13.54 6.97
CA ALA A 51 -12.47 -14.14 6.64
C ALA A 51 -12.65 -15.50 7.34
N VAL A 52 -11.60 -16.32 7.42
CA VAL A 52 -11.61 -17.60 8.14
C VAL A 52 -11.80 -17.37 9.63
N ASP A 53 -11.04 -16.45 10.21
CA ASP A 53 -11.14 -16.04 11.62
C ASP A 53 -12.55 -15.51 11.93
N ALA A 54 -13.11 -14.67 11.05
CA ALA A 54 -14.49 -14.16 11.14
C ALA A 54 -15.52 -15.30 11.16
N TYR A 55 -15.38 -16.28 10.29
CA TYR A 55 -16.27 -17.44 10.24
C TYR A 55 -16.16 -18.31 11.52
N GLN A 56 -14.93 -18.50 12.02
CA GLN A 56 -14.67 -19.31 13.21
C GLN A 56 -14.96 -18.58 14.53
N ASN A 57 -15.24 -17.27 14.49
CA ASN A 57 -15.34 -16.41 15.67
C ASN A 57 -14.08 -16.46 16.54
N THR A 58 -12.91 -16.53 15.92
CA THR A 58 -11.60 -16.55 16.57
C THR A 58 -10.70 -15.51 15.94
N LEU A 59 -9.59 -15.17 16.60
CA LEU A 59 -8.52 -14.37 16.01
C LEU A 59 -7.22 -15.16 16.13
N SER A 60 -6.70 -15.61 14.99
CA SER A 60 -5.49 -16.43 14.98
C SER A 60 -4.24 -15.57 15.09
N VAL A 61 -3.20 -16.15 15.72
CA VAL A 61 -1.87 -15.52 15.77
C VAL A 61 -1.33 -15.29 14.35
N GLY A 62 -1.61 -16.19 13.41
CA GLY A 62 -1.23 -16.05 12.00
C GLY A 62 -1.79 -14.77 11.37
N THR A 63 -3.08 -14.49 11.57
CA THR A 63 -3.71 -13.25 11.09
C THR A 63 -3.04 -12.00 11.67
N ILE A 64 -2.77 -11.99 12.97
CA ILE A 64 -2.11 -10.87 13.65
C ILE A 64 -0.70 -10.64 13.07
N LEU A 65 0.08 -11.70 12.88
CA LEU A 65 1.43 -11.60 12.33
C LEU A 65 1.44 -11.09 10.88
N ILE A 66 0.52 -11.56 10.04
CA ILE A 66 0.35 -11.08 8.66
C ILE A 66 -0.03 -9.59 8.67
N LEU A 67 -0.95 -9.18 9.55
CA LEU A 67 -1.35 -7.78 9.69
C LEU A 67 -0.17 -6.89 10.07
N VAL A 68 0.60 -7.28 11.09
CA VAL A 68 1.79 -6.55 11.54
C VAL A 68 2.81 -6.42 10.41
N LEU A 69 3.05 -7.51 9.66
CA LEU A 69 3.97 -7.48 8.52
C LEU A 69 3.47 -6.57 7.39
N ALA A 70 2.17 -6.59 7.08
CA ALA A 70 1.58 -5.71 6.08
C ALA A 70 1.71 -4.23 6.48
N LEU A 71 1.40 -3.90 7.74
CA LEU A 71 1.55 -2.55 8.28
C LEU A 71 3.01 -2.09 8.27
N PHE A 72 3.93 -2.94 8.70
CA PHE A 72 5.36 -2.64 8.68
C PHE A 72 5.84 -2.28 7.26
N ASN A 73 5.46 -3.08 6.26
CA ASN A 73 5.83 -2.81 4.86
C ASN A 73 5.21 -1.50 4.36
N ALA A 74 3.91 -1.29 4.59
CA ALA A 74 3.20 -0.08 4.14
C ALA A 74 3.81 1.19 4.75
N VAL A 75 4.04 1.21 6.07
CA VAL A 75 4.64 2.34 6.79
C VAL A 75 6.07 2.58 6.33
N SER A 76 6.86 1.51 6.12
CA SER A 76 8.25 1.63 5.64
C SER A 76 8.32 2.29 4.26
N VAL A 77 7.43 1.92 3.33
CA VAL A 77 7.32 2.55 2.01
C VAL A 77 6.94 4.02 2.14
N LEU A 78 5.91 4.33 2.93
CA LEU A 78 5.46 5.71 3.15
C LEU A 78 6.56 6.60 3.71
N ILE A 79 7.28 6.15 4.74
CA ILE A 79 8.38 6.90 5.35
C ILE A 79 9.51 7.10 4.33
N THR A 80 9.86 6.07 3.56
CA THR A 80 10.96 6.12 2.60
C THR A 80 10.66 7.09 1.46
N LEU A 81 9.47 6.99 0.87
CA LEU A 81 9.04 7.88 -0.21
C LEU A 81 8.92 9.33 0.28
N LYS A 82 8.39 9.55 1.49
CA LYS A 82 8.34 10.88 2.15
C LYS A 82 9.71 11.51 2.26
N LYS A 83 10.74 10.74 2.61
CA LYS A 83 12.11 11.23 2.77
C LYS A 83 12.78 11.58 1.44
N SER A 84 12.33 11.02 0.31
CA SER A 84 12.97 11.22 -0.99
C SER A 84 12.37 12.35 -1.84
N ASP A 85 11.35 13.07 -1.37
CA ASP A 85 10.63 14.14 -2.09
C ASP A 85 10.18 13.79 -3.53
N VAL A 86 9.98 12.50 -3.81
CA VAL A 86 9.64 11.98 -5.15
C VAL A 86 8.18 12.17 -5.56
N TYR A 87 7.46 13.10 -4.92
CA TYR A 87 6.01 13.27 -5.12
C TYR A 87 5.65 14.39 -6.10
N LYS A 88 6.63 15.14 -6.61
CA LYS A 88 6.38 16.21 -7.58
C LYS A 88 6.29 15.61 -8.97
N GLU A 89 5.15 15.81 -9.62
CA GLU A 89 4.94 15.44 -11.02
C GLU A 89 4.95 16.73 -11.85
N VAL A 90 5.99 16.94 -12.64
CA VAL A 90 6.11 18.08 -13.56
C VAL A 90 5.69 17.64 -14.95
N VAL A 91 4.74 18.36 -15.54
CA VAL A 91 4.25 18.11 -16.90
C VAL A 91 4.51 19.32 -17.79
N TYR A 92 4.84 19.06 -19.05
CA TYR A 92 5.27 20.07 -20.03
C TYR A 92 4.23 20.35 -21.12
N SER A 93 3.04 19.74 -21.04
CA SER A 93 1.94 19.97 -21.98
C SER A 93 0.57 19.74 -21.34
N GLU A 94 -0.44 20.40 -21.89
CA GLU A 94 -1.84 20.21 -21.48
C GLU A 94 -2.33 18.77 -21.73
N GLU A 95 -1.87 18.15 -22.82
CA GLU A 95 -2.19 16.74 -23.12
C GLU A 95 -1.63 15.80 -22.03
N ALA A 96 -0.38 16.02 -21.61
CA ALA A 96 0.24 15.26 -20.54
C ALA A 96 -0.46 15.50 -19.19
N TYR A 97 -0.88 16.74 -18.91
CA TYR A 97 -1.66 17.08 -17.72
C TYR A 97 -2.97 16.27 -17.64
N HIS A 98 -3.74 16.23 -18.72
CA HIS A 98 -4.99 15.46 -18.75
C HIS A 98 -4.76 13.95 -18.63
N ALA A 99 -3.69 13.43 -19.23
CA ALA A 99 -3.32 12.02 -19.09
C ALA A 99 -2.98 11.65 -17.64
N VAL A 100 -2.24 12.50 -16.94
CA VAL A 100 -1.91 12.33 -15.51
C VAL A 100 -3.16 12.43 -14.64
N LEU A 101 -4.05 13.41 -14.90
CA LEU A 101 -5.33 13.53 -14.17
C LEU A 101 -6.20 12.27 -14.28
N LYS A 102 -6.24 11.62 -15.45
CA LYS A 102 -6.99 10.37 -15.63
C LYS A 102 -6.42 9.25 -14.77
N LYS A 103 -5.09 9.14 -14.67
CA LYS A 103 -4.41 8.17 -13.79
C LYS A 103 -4.69 8.46 -12.32
N ILE A 104 -4.60 9.71 -11.89
CA ILE A 104 -4.90 10.12 -10.51
C ILE A 104 -6.35 9.82 -10.14
N ARG A 105 -7.31 10.06 -11.05
CA ARG A 105 -8.71 9.69 -10.83
C ARG A 105 -8.87 8.19 -10.56
N PHE A 106 -8.24 7.36 -11.38
CA PHE A 106 -8.28 5.91 -11.19
C PHE A 106 -7.63 5.49 -9.87
N GLN A 107 -6.45 6.03 -9.55
CA GLN A 107 -5.76 5.77 -8.29
C GLN A 107 -6.58 6.21 -7.07
N SER A 108 -7.31 7.32 -7.17
CA SER A 108 -8.14 7.85 -6.08
C SER A 108 -9.39 6.99 -5.86
N ILE A 109 -10.00 6.48 -6.93
CA ILE A 109 -11.09 5.49 -6.84
C ILE A 109 -10.57 4.21 -6.20
N PHE A 110 -9.43 3.72 -6.64
CA PHE A 110 -8.81 2.52 -6.07
C PHE A 110 -8.48 2.71 -4.58
N ALA A 111 -7.92 3.86 -4.20
CA ALA A 111 -7.65 4.21 -2.81
C ALA A 111 -8.93 4.31 -1.96
N SER A 112 -10.03 4.81 -2.53
CA SER A 112 -11.36 4.82 -1.90
C SER A 112 -11.81 3.39 -1.61
N VAL A 113 -11.86 2.52 -2.63
CA VAL A 113 -12.26 1.11 -2.45
C VAL A 113 -11.39 0.41 -1.41
N LEU A 114 -10.06 0.60 -1.47
CA LEU A 114 -9.14 0.04 -0.50
C LEU A 114 -9.41 0.55 0.92
N PHE A 115 -9.71 1.84 1.08
CA PHE A 115 -10.08 2.45 2.36
C PHE A 115 -11.36 1.84 2.94
N LEU A 116 -12.41 1.66 2.14
CA LEU A 116 -13.64 0.99 2.57
C LEU A 116 -13.35 -0.42 3.10
N VAL A 117 -12.62 -1.19 2.29
CA VAL A 117 -12.27 -2.57 2.60
C VAL A 117 -11.43 -2.65 3.89
N MET A 118 -10.41 -1.80 4.03
CA MET A 118 -9.58 -1.74 5.25
C MET A 118 -10.38 -1.28 6.46
N SER A 119 -11.33 -0.35 6.30
CA SER A 119 -12.19 0.10 7.40
C SER A 119 -13.06 -1.04 7.92
N LEU A 120 -13.67 -1.82 7.02
CA LEU A 120 -14.44 -3.00 7.41
C LEU A 120 -13.58 -4.05 8.13
N LEU A 121 -12.35 -4.28 7.66
CA LEU A 121 -11.41 -5.16 8.36
C LEU A 121 -11.08 -4.66 9.77
N ILE A 122 -10.86 -3.36 9.96
CA ILE A 122 -10.58 -2.78 11.27
C ILE A 122 -11.77 -2.98 12.22
N ASN A 123 -13.02 -2.90 11.73
CA ASN A 123 -14.19 -3.19 12.57
C ASN A 123 -14.20 -4.65 13.03
N ILE A 124 -13.92 -5.59 12.12
CA ILE A 124 -13.84 -7.03 12.44
C ILE A 124 -12.74 -7.26 13.49
N LEU A 125 -11.55 -6.69 13.29
CA LEU A 125 -10.45 -6.76 14.24
C LEU A 125 -10.83 -6.17 15.61
N PHE A 126 -11.52 -5.03 15.63
CA PHE A 126 -11.91 -4.37 16.87
C PHE A 126 -12.96 -5.16 17.66
N ALA A 127 -13.92 -5.79 16.97
CA ALA A 127 -14.89 -6.69 17.58
C ALA A 127 -14.19 -7.86 18.29
N PHE A 128 -13.20 -8.47 17.63
CA PHE A 128 -12.39 -9.54 18.24
C PHE A 128 -11.57 -9.08 19.44
N LEU A 129 -10.90 -7.93 19.35
CA LEU A 129 -10.13 -7.35 20.46
C LEU A 129 -11.01 -6.97 21.65
N SER A 130 -12.27 -6.62 21.40
CA SER A 130 -13.24 -6.27 22.45
C SER A 130 -13.94 -7.49 23.05
N HIS A 131 -13.55 -8.71 22.67
CA HIS A 131 -14.20 -9.96 23.04
C HIS A 131 -15.71 -9.99 22.73
N GLN A 132 -16.14 -9.19 21.76
CA GLN A 132 -17.52 -9.17 21.28
C GLN A 132 -17.68 -10.22 20.20
N ARG A 133 -18.84 -10.88 20.15
CA ARG A 133 -19.18 -11.72 19.00
C ARG A 133 -19.32 -10.81 17.78
N LEU A 134 -18.87 -11.28 16.62
CA LEU A 134 -19.05 -10.54 15.39
C LEU A 134 -20.54 -10.42 15.08
N ASN A 135 -21.06 -9.21 15.25
CA ASN A 135 -22.39 -8.84 14.81
C ASN A 135 -22.27 -7.94 13.58
N PHE A 136 -22.48 -8.52 12.40
CA PHE A 136 -22.44 -7.76 11.14
C PHE A 136 -23.51 -6.65 11.09
N ALA A 137 -24.56 -6.72 11.91
CA ALA A 137 -25.58 -5.67 12.00
C ALA A 137 -25.06 -4.39 12.69
N GLU A 138 -24.00 -4.49 13.51
CA GLU A 138 -23.39 -3.34 14.20
C GLU A 138 -22.33 -2.64 13.34
N VAL A 139 -21.96 -3.23 12.20
CA VAL A 139 -21.05 -2.60 11.25
C VAL A 139 -21.77 -1.44 10.58
N ASN A 140 -21.32 -0.22 10.85
CA ASN A 140 -21.83 1.00 10.20
C ASN A 140 -21.39 1.10 8.73
N PHE A 141 -21.88 0.19 7.88
CA PHE A 141 -21.50 0.07 6.48
C PHE A 141 -21.74 1.37 5.70
N LEU A 142 -22.88 2.04 5.93
CA LEU A 142 -23.20 3.31 5.29
C LEU A 142 -22.23 4.43 5.72
N GLY A 143 -21.85 4.48 7.00
CA GLY A 143 -20.83 5.40 7.50
C GLY A 143 -19.47 5.16 6.86
N TRP A 144 -19.04 3.90 6.73
CA TRP A 144 -17.78 3.57 6.07
C TRP A 144 -17.81 3.82 4.57
N LEU A 145 -18.93 3.58 3.91
CA LEU A 145 -19.12 3.86 2.49
C LEU A 145 -19.02 5.36 2.21
N THR A 146 -19.71 6.18 3.00
CA THR A 146 -19.64 7.65 2.88
C THR A 146 -18.24 8.17 3.19
N GLY A 147 -17.61 7.69 4.27
CA GLY A 147 -16.21 8.01 4.59
C GLY A 147 -15.24 7.63 3.47
N SER A 148 -15.44 6.48 2.84
CA SER A 148 -14.66 6.02 1.70
C SER A 148 -14.79 6.95 0.49
N VAL A 149 -16.01 7.37 0.15
CA VAL A 149 -16.24 8.32 -0.96
C VAL A 149 -15.53 9.64 -0.68
N LEU A 150 -15.68 10.18 0.53
CA LEU A 150 -14.99 11.40 0.96
C LEU A 150 -13.46 11.25 0.90
N PHE A 151 -12.93 10.09 1.31
CA PHE A 151 -11.50 9.78 1.23
C PHE A 151 -11.00 9.77 -0.23
N GLY A 152 -11.77 9.18 -1.15
CA GLY A 152 -11.45 9.18 -2.58
C GLY A 152 -11.42 10.60 -3.17
N ILE A 153 -12.42 11.42 -2.84
CA ILE A 153 -12.51 12.81 -3.30
C ILE A 153 -11.32 13.63 -2.78
N THR A 154 -11.05 13.57 -1.47
CA THR A 154 -9.94 14.30 -0.84
C THR A 154 -8.59 13.85 -1.39
N SER A 155 -8.40 12.54 -1.59
CA SER A 155 -7.19 11.98 -2.22
C SER A 155 -6.98 12.50 -3.64
N TYR A 156 -8.06 12.61 -4.43
CA TYR A 156 -7.99 13.15 -5.78
C TYR A 156 -7.53 14.61 -5.79
N TYR A 157 -8.14 15.47 -4.98
CA TYR A 157 -7.75 16.88 -4.91
C TYR A 157 -6.34 17.07 -4.34
N TYR A 158 -5.96 16.27 -3.34
CA TYR A 158 -4.60 16.26 -2.81
C TYR A 158 -3.57 15.90 -3.89
N ALA A 159 -3.77 14.79 -4.61
CA ALA A 159 -2.86 14.37 -5.67
C ALA A 159 -2.84 15.37 -6.84
N LYS A 160 -4.00 15.92 -7.23
CA LYS A 160 -4.09 16.97 -8.24
C LYS A 160 -3.30 18.22 -7.87
N SER A 161 -3.28 18.61 -6.59
CA SER A 161 -2.52 19.78 -6.11
C SER A 161 -1.00 19.64 -6.22
N LYS A 162 -0.50 18.43 -6.48
CA LYS A 162 0.93 18.12 -6.61
C LYS A 162 1.44 18.12 -8.06
N ILE A 163 0.56 18.34 -9.03
CA ILE A 163 0.93 18.45 -10.44
C ILE A 163 1.29 19.90 -10.76
N THR A 164 2.48 20.12 -11.30
CA THR A 164 2.92 21.44 -11.77
C THR A 164 3.03 21.43 -13.29
N ILE A 165 2.43 22.43 -13.96
CA ILE A 165 2.62 22.66 -15.39
C ILE A 165 3.75 23.68 -15.53
N GLU A 166 4.91 23.24 -16.03
CA GLU A 166 5.98 24.14 -16.46
C GLU A 166 5.83 24.38 -17.96
N LYS A 167 5.63 25.64 -18.35
CA LYS A 167 5.48 26.09 -19.74
C LYS A 167 6.81 26.59 -20.28
#